data_AF-A0A2V5P0P2-F1
#
_entry.id   AF-A0A2V5P0P2-F1
#
_cell.length_a   1.000
_cell.length_b   1.000
_cell.length_c   1.000
_cell.angle_alpha   90.00
_cell.angle_beta   90.00
_cell.angle_gamma   90.00
#
_symmetry.space_group_name_H-M   'P 1'
#
loop_
_entity.id
_entity.type
_entity.pdbx_description
1 polymer ?
#
loop_
_entity_poly.entity_id
_entity_poly.type
_entity_poly.pdbx_seq_one_letter_code
_entity_poly.pdbx_strand_id
1 'polypeptide(L)'
;MFESRIANCGSWIAAAWLAIGIATAHESPNPIASATPEESPALLMSPEETITAPPAPVQTPVASPARSVRVSFVPPPLEGTISLGIYDTTGKLVRVLHQEAQLNEFTIGADALVTQWNGKNDAGEDLPAGKYRAHGYLVGALKVEDVGIVADSPPQDSQGASVRVKLMPNPLRNDKRSVIDIVAGFDGDGSYLKTADGLPLFNVNESPNLTRVMVTKDGEKSIQIWQEDGAGLHRFRISNIQKMMAFDCGELELK
;
A
#
# COMPACT_ATOMS: atom_id res chain seq x y z
N MET A 1 -38.06 32.93 22.82
CA MET A 1 -37.55 33.96 23.76
C MET A 1 -36.57 33.21 24.66
N PHE A 2 -35.25 33.19 24.47
CA PHE A 2 -34.30 34.07 23.79
C PHE A 2 -33.21 33.20 23.10
N GLU A 3 -32.82 33.61 21.89
CA GLU A 3 -31.53 33.30 21.27
C GLU A 3 -30.39 34.04 22.00
N SER A 4 -29.17 33.47 21.95
CA SER A 4 -27.88 34.17 21.81
C SER A 4 -26.80 33.07 21.78
N ARG A 5 -26.11 32.71 20.69
CA ARG A 5 -25.24 33.42 19.73
C ARG A 5 -24.05 34.17 20.35
N ILE A 6 -22.94 34.08 19.58
CA ILE A 6 -21.61 34.71 19.67
C ILE A 6 -20.56 33.85 20.39
N ALA A 7 -19.31 33.69 19.93
CA ALA A 7 -18.61 33.58 18.64
C ALA A 7 -17.11 33.47 18.99
N ASN A 8 -16.33 32.77 18.15
CA ASN A 8 -14.89 32.92 17.86
C ASN A 8 -13.85 33.14 18.98
N CYS A 9 -12.72 32.41 18.91
CA CYS A 9 -11.45 32.92 18.34
C CYS A 9 -10.25 32.08 18.87
N GLY A 10 -9.25 31.81 18.02
CA GLY A 10 -7.97 31.20 18.43
C GLY A 10 -7.48 30.12 17.47
N SER A 11 -7.15 30.43 16.22
CA SER A 11 -5.81 30.83 15.75
C SER A 11 -4.87 29.63 15.55
N TRP A 12 -4.85 29.11 14.32
CA TRP A 12 -3.78 28.26 13.81
C TRP A 12 -2.52 29.10 13.61
N ILE A 13 -1.42 28.72 14.27
CA ILE A 13 -0.10 29.28 14.01
C ILE A 13 0.52 28.44 12.90
N ALA A 14 0.52 28.97 11.67
CA ALA A 14 1.36 28.49 10.59
C ALA A 14 2.76 29.09 10.74
N ALA A 15 3.77 28.23 10.94
CA ALA A 15 5.16 28.65 10.89
C ALA A 15 5.64 28.60 9.43
N ALA A 16 5.66 29.76 8.77
CA ALA A 16 6.30 29.97 7.48
C ALA A 16 7.80 30.25 7.69
N TRP A 17 8.66 29.50 7.00
CA TRP A 17 10.09 29.75 7.00
C TRP A 17 10.45 30.81 5.93
N LEU A 18 11.07 31.90 6.40
CA LEU A 18 11.65 32.96 5.58
C LEU A 18 12.91 32.44 4.86
N ALA A 19 12.96 32.57 3.53
CA ALA A 19 14.20 32.57 2.77
C ALA A 19 14.65 34.03 2.56
N ILE A 20 15.87 34.34 3.02
CA ILE A 20 16.51 35.65 2.83
C ILE A 20 17.09 35.70 1.41
N GLY A 21 16.59 36.65 0.60
CA GLY A 21 17.18 37.02 -0.68
C GLY A 21 18.31 38.04 -0.48
N ILE A 22 19.38 37.90 -1.27
CA ILE A 22 20.35 38.97 -1.50
C ILE A 22 20.12 39.48 -2.92
N ALA A 23 19.80 40.76 -3.01
CA ALA A 23 19.60 41.49 -4.24
C ALA A 23 20.95 41.82 -4.90
N THR A 24 21.06 41.60 -6.20
CA THR A 24 21.85 42.49 -7.08
C THR A 24 21.03 42.77 -8.33
N ALA A 25 20.85 44.05 -8.62
CA ALA A 25 20.12 44.58 -9.76
C ALA A 25 21.03 44.66 -10.98
N HIS A 26 20.53 44.36 -12.19
CA HIS A 26 21.00 45.03 -13.41
C HIS A 26 20.00 44.91 -14.57
N GLU A 27 19.41 46.05 -14.92
CA GLU A 27 19.10 46.64 -16.23
C GLU A 27 18.78 45.74 -17.46
N SER A 28 17.58 45.96 -18.03
CA SER A 28 17.15 45.66 -19.43
C SER A 28 17.83 46.62 -20.43
N PRO A 29 17.94 46.38 -21.76
CA PRO A 29 16.84 45.93 -22.63
C PRO A 29 17.22 45.01 -23.82
N ASN A 30 16.19 44.41 -24.43
CA ASN A 30 16.23 43.79 -25.76
C ASN A 30 16.57 44.80 -26.87
N PRO A 31 17.17 44.34 -27.98
CA PRO A 31 16.59 44.63 -29.29
C PRO A 31 16.50 43.43 -30.24
N ILE A 32 15.59 43.58 -31.19
CA ILE A 32 15.17 42.71 -32.29
C ILE A 32 16.22 42.70 -33.42
N ALA A 33 16.46 41.56 -34.10
CA ALA A 33 16.71 41.52 -35.56
C ALA A 33 16.57 40.10 -36.14
N SER A 34 15.90 40.02 -37.28
CA SER A 34 15.69 38.84 -38.14
C SER A 34 16.81 38.65 -39.18
N ALA A 35 16.76 37.48 -39.84
CA ALA A 35 17.17 37.17 -41.23
C ALA A 35 18.45 36.31 -41.46
N THR A 36 18.19 35.12 -42.02
CA THR A 36 19.00 34.25 -42.92
C THR A 36 19.40 35.01 -44.23
N PRO A 37 20.14 34.44 -45.24
CA PRO A 37 20.89 33.17 -45.38
C PRO A 37 22.29 33.35 -46.08
N GLU A 38 22.84 32.25 -46.62
CA GLU A 38 23.92 32.18 -47.64
C GLU A 38 25.37 32.43 -47.14
N GLU A 39 26.45 31.79 -47.60
CA GLU A 39 26.77 30.94 -48.76
C GLU A 39 28.16 30.30 -48.46
N SER A 40 28.39 29.07 -48.90
CA SER A 40 29.72 28.43 -48.94
C SER A 40 30.36 28.73 -50.31
N PRO A 41 31.70 28.76 -50.48
CA PRO A 41 32.33 27.50 -50.92
C PRO A 41 33.81 27.29 -50.54
N ALA A 42 34.08 26.04 -50.18
CA ALA A 42 35.03 25.08 -50.78
C ALA A 42 36.57 25.28 -50.75
N LEU A 43 37.20 24.08 -50.74
CA LEU A 43 38.58 23.69 -51.10
C LEU A 43 39.58 23.65 -49.92
N LEU A 44 40.39 22.61 -49.66
CA LEU A 44 40.77 21.38 -50.37
C LEU A 44 41.61 20.54 -49.37
N MET A 45 41.30 19.23 -49.20
CA MET A 45 42.17 18.03 -49.02
C MET A 45 43.46 18.13 -48.14
N SER A 46 43.90 17.18 -47.30
CA SER A 46 43.72 15.73 -47.19
C SER A 46 44.48 15.23 -45.90
N PRO A 47 44.58 13.91 -45.58
CA PRO A 47 44.19 13.36 -44.28
C PRO A 47 45.37 13.00 -43.35
N GLU A 48 45.08 12.78 -42.06
CA GLU A 48 45.85 11.83 -41.26
C GLU A 48 44.90 10.89 -40.50
N GLU A 49 45.03 9.61 -40.82
CA GLU A 49 44.31 8.49 -40.26
C GLU A 49 44.60 8.36 -38.75
N THR A 50 43.57 8.39 -37.93
CA THR A 50 43.61 7.76 -36.60
C THR A 50 42.30 7.03 -36.42
N ILE A 51 42.35 5.70 -36.61
CA ILE A 51 41.24 4.79 -36.42
C ILE A 51 40.88 4.80 -34.93
N THR A 52 39.88 5.60 -34.56
CA THR A 52 39.20 5.48 -33.26
C THR A 52 38.04 4.50 -33.45
N ALA A 53 38.06 3.40 -32.69
CA ALA A 53 36.99 2.42 -32.70
C ALA A 53 35.64 3.06 -32.30
N PRO A 54 34.51 2.65 -32.89
CA PRO A 54 33.19 3.13 -32.48
C PRO A 54 32.93 2.78 -31.02
N PRO A 55 32.33 3.70 -30.21
CA PRO A 55 31.88 3.33 -28.88
C PRO A 55 30.82 2.24 -29.00
N ALA A 56 30.96 1.18 -28.18
CA ALA A 56 29.95 0.15 -28.07
C ALA A 56 28.59 0.79 -27.74
N PRO A 57 27.48 0.31 -28.33
CA PRO A 57 26.17 0.83 -27.99
C PRO A 57 25.96 0.68 -26.48
N VAL A 58 25.70 1.81 -25.83
CA VAL A 58 25.20 1.85 -24.45
C VAL A 58 23.94 1.01 -24.46
N GLN A 59 23.98 -0.15 -23.82
CA GLN A 59 22.81 -0.99 -23.63
C GLN A 59 21.86 -0.20 -22.72
N THR A 60 20.87 0.44 -23.34
CA THR A 60 19.63 0.83 -22.65
C THR A 60 19.13 -0.43 -21.93
N PRO A 61 18.73 -0.37 -20.64
CA PRO A 61 18.15 -1.51 -19.97
C PRO A 61 17.00 -2.02 -20.84
N VAL A 62 17.13 -3.24 -21.36
CA VAL A 62 16.05 -3.90 -22.09
C VAL A 62 14.94 -4.05 -21.05
N ALA A 63 13.89 -3.24 -21.18
CA ALA A 63 12.70 -3.41 -20.37
C ALA A 63 12.23 -4.85 -20.58
N SER A 64 12.25 -5.65 -19.52
CA SER A 64 11.64 -6.98 -19.52
C SER A 64 10.21 -6.85 -20.08
N PRO A 65 9.75 -7.75 -20.97
CA PRO A 65 8.40 -7.68 -21.48
C PRO A 65 7.43 -7.59 -20.30
N ALA A 66 6.51 -6.63 -20.34
CA ALA A 66 5.53 -6.42 -19.28
C ALA A 66 4.61 -7.65 -19.19
N ARG A 67 5.00 -8.60 -18.34
CA ARG A 67 4.17 -9.76 -17.99
C ARG A 67 2.95 -9.21 -17.26
N SER A 68 1.76 -9.37 -17.83
CA SER A 68 0.52 -9.00 -17.14
C SER A 68 -0.38 -10.23 -17.02
N VAL A 69 -0.74 -10.56 -15.80
CA VAL A 69 -1.60 -11.67 -15.44
C VAL A 69 -2.93 -11.11 -14.94
N ARG A 70 -4.02 -11.45 -15.62
CA ARG A 70 -5.37 -11.07 -15.21
C ARG A 70 -5.79 -11.87 -13.99
N VAL A 71 -6.28 -11.19 -12.96
CA VAL A 71 -6.88 -11.79 -11.76
C VAL A 71 -8.36 -11.40 -11.75
N SER A 72 -9.25 -12.38 -11.60
CA SER A 72 -10.70 -12.15 -11.56
C SER A 72 -11.36 -12.94 -10.46
N PHE A 73 -12.36 -12.36 -9.80
CA PHE A 73 -13.10 -13.00 -8.73
C PHE A 73 -14.50 -12.42 -8.59
N VAL A 74 -15.41 -13.23 -8.06
CA VAL A 74 -16.73 -12.76 -7.62
C VAL A 74 -16.59 -12.33 -6.16
N PRO A 75 -16.86 -11.05 -5.81
CA PRO A 75 -16.71 -10.59 -4.44
C PRO A 75 -17.73 -11.30 -3.53
N PRO A 76 -17.35 -11.70 -2.31
CA PRO A 76 -18.30 -12.18 -1.31
C PRO A 76 -19.44 -11.18 -1.08
N PRO A 77 -20.65 -11.63 -0.70
CA PRO A 77 -21.78 -10.76 -0.40
C PRO A 77 -21.64 -10.11 0.99
N LEU A 78 -20.61 -9.29 1.15
CA LEU A 78 -20.32 -8.48 2.33
C LEU A 78 -19.88 -7.10 1.85
N GLU A 79 -20.38 -6.04 2.48
CA GLU A 79 -19.90 -4.68 2.23
C GLU A 79 -18.62 -4.41 3.04
N GLY A 80 -17.64 -3.75 2.43
CA GLY A 80 -16.35 -3.50 3.05
C GLY A 80 -15.23 -3.22 2.05
N THR A 81 -14.00 -3.35 2.51
CA THR A 81 -12.77 -3.21 1.71
C THR A 81 -12.20 -4.56 1.34
N ILE A 82 -11.36 -4.59 0.31
CA ILE A 82 -10.77 -5.81 -0.25
C ILE A 82 -9.26 -5.77 -0.06
N SER A 83 -8.74 -6.78 0.65
CA SER A 83 -7.31 -7.10 0.66
C SER A 83 -7.07 -8.34 -0.18
N LEU A 84 -6.14 -8.27 -1.14
CA LEU A 84 -5.85 -9.33 -2.11
C LEU A 84 -4.35 -9.54 -2.22
N GLY A 85 -3.90 -10.77 -2.01
CA GLY A 85 -2.50 -11.17 -2.12
C GLY A 85 -2.25 -12.14 -3.27
N ILE A 86 -1.01 -12.16 -3.76
CA ILE A 86 -0.46 -13.22 -4.62
C ILE A 86 0.46 -14.09 -3.78
N TYR A 87 0.32 -15.40 -3.94
CA TYR A 87 0.99 -16.42 -3.15
C TYR A 87 1.72 -17.38 -4.06
N ASP A 88 2.90 -17.83 -3.65
CA ASP A 88 3.59 -18.92 -4.32
C ASP A 88 2.91 -20.28 -4.04
N THR A 89 3.46 -21.36 -4.61
CA THR A 89 2.93 -22.72 -4.44
C THR A 89 3.07 -23.26 -3.02
N THR A 90 3.90 -22.64 -2.17
CA THR A 90 4.06 -22.99 -0.75
C THR A 90 3.05 -22.27 0.14
N GLY A 91 2.30 -21.31 -0.41
CA GLY A 91 1.36 -20.48 0.33
C GLY A 91 2.02 -19.26 0.97
N LYS A 92 3.25 -18.91 0.60
CA LYS A 92 3.89 -17.68 1.06
C LYS A 92 3.39 -16.49 0.24
N LEU A 93 3.00 -15.42 0.93
CA LEU A 93 2.67 -14.15 0.29
C LEU A 93 3.92 -13.58 -0.42
N VAL A 94 3.80 -13.33 -1.72
CA VAL A 94 4.89 -12.77 -2.55
C VAL A 94 4.60 -11.36 -3.03
N ARG A 95 3.33 -10.94 -3.01
CA ARG A 95 2.90 -9.60 -3.40
C ARG A 95 1.59 -9.25 -2.70
N VAL A 96 1.52 -8.08 -2.08
CA VAL A 96 0.24 -7.43 -1.78
C VAL A 96 -0.23 -6.75 -3.05
N LEU A 97 -1.35 -7.24 -3.61
CA LEU A 97 -1.90 -6.69 -4.85
C LEU A 97 -2.84 -5.53 -4.58
N HIS A 98 -3.68 -5.67 -3.55
CA HIS A 98 -4.56 -4.64 -3.04
C HIS A 98 -4.59 -4.70 -1.50
N GLN A 99 -4.56 -3.52 -0.88
CA GLN A 99 -4.72 -3.36 0.56
C GLN A 99 -5.91 -2.42 0.79
N GLU A 100 -6.92 -2.89 1.52
CA GLU A 100 -8.09 -2.09 1.89
C GLU A 100 -8.78 -1.40 0.70
N ALA A 101 -8.71 -2.00 -0.48
CA ALA A 101 -9.22 -1.41 -1.71
C ALA A 101 -10.75 -1.40 -1.74
N GLN A 102 -11.33 -0.34 -2.29
CA GLN A 102 -12.75 -0.23 -2.54
C GLN A 102 -13.16 -0.96 -3.82
N LEU A 103 -14.45 -1.30 -3.93
CA LEU A 103 -14.99 -2.03 -5.08
C LEU A 103 -14.76 -1.31 -6.42
N ASN A 104 -14.76 0.03 -6.39
CA ASN A 104 -14.56 0.89 -7.56
C ASN A 104 -13.12 0.96 -8.06
N GLU A 105 -12.15 0.42 -7.30
CA GLU A 105 -10.75 0.29 -7.72
C GLU A 105 -10.52 -0.90 -8.65
N PHE A 106 -11.53 -1.76 -8.80
CA PHE A 106 -11.51 -2.90 -9.69
C PHE A 106 -12.27 -2.61 -10.98
N THR A 107 -11.82 -3.23 -12.08
CA THR A 107 -12.58 -3.21 -13.34
C THR A 107 -13.75 -4.18 -13.24
N ILE A 108 -14.95 -3.74 -13.63
CA ILE A 108 -16.14 -4.59 -13.71
C ILE A 108 -16.07 -5.41 -15.00
N GLY A 109 -15.89 -6.73 -14.86
CA GLY A 109 -16.07 -7.71 -15.92
C GLY A 109 -17.54 -8.09 -16.12
N ALA A 110 -17.83 -9.03 -17.01
CA ALA A 110 -19.20 -9.47 -17.29
C ALA A 110 -19.93 -10.01 -16.03
N ASP A 111 -19.20 -10.69 -15.16
CA ASP A 111 -19.71 -11.41 -14.00
C ASP A 111 -18.75 -11.40 -12.78
N ALA A 112 -17.67 -10.62 -12.86
CA ALA A 112 -16.60 -10.62 -11.86
C ALA A 112 -15.91 -9.25 -11.75
N LEU A 113 -15.25 -9.01 -10.63
CA LEU A 113 -14.24 -7.96 -10.52
C LEU A 113 -12.94 -8.44 -11.15
N VAL A 114 -12.18 -7.50 -11.71
CA VAL A 114 -10.95 -7.76 -12.43
C VAL A 114 -9.85 -6.78 -11.99
N THR A 115 -8.66 -7.32 -11.75
CA THR A 115 -7.40 -6.58 -11.59
C THR A 115 -6.29 -7.27 -12.37
N GLN A 116 -5.11 -6.67 -12.42
CA GLN A 116 -3.92 -7.22 -13.08
C GLN A 116 -2.75 -7.29 -12.12
N TRP A 117 -1.93 -8.32 -12.26
CA TRP A 117 -0.64 -8.45 -11.60
C TRP A 117 0.48 -8.44 -12.64
N ASN A 118 1.51 -7.64 -12.41
CA ASN A 118 2.63 -7.45 -13.33
C ASN A 118 3.76 -8.49 -13.19
N GLY A 119 3.55 -9.54 -12.40
CA GLY A 119 4.57 -10.56 -12.15
C GLY A 119 5.69 -10.15 -11.18
N LYS A 120 5.55 -9.01 -10.48
CA LYS A 120 6.57 -8.53 -9.54
C LYS A 120 6.19 -8.76 -8.08
N ASN A 121 7.17 -8.83 -7.20
CA ASN A 121 6.99 -8.81 -5.74
C ASN A 121 6.82 -7.38 -5.20
N ASP A 122 6.65 -7.21 -3.88
CA ASP A 122 6.50 -5.88 -3.25
C ASP A 122 7.74 -4.98 -3.40
N ALA A 123 8.93 -5.56 -3.56
CA ALA A 123 10.17 -4.83 -3.84
C ALA A 123 10.31 -4.38 -5.32
N GLY A 124 9.37 -4.77 -6.20
CA GLY A 124 9.39 -4.44 -7.62
C GLY A 124 10.25 -5.36 -8.48
N GLU A 125 10.78 -6.45 -7.90
CA GLU A 125 11.58 -7.46 -8.58
C GLU A 125 10.68 -8.45 -9.33
N ASP A 126 11.13 -8.88 -10.51
CA ASP A 126 10.42 -9.87 -11.31
C ASP A 126 10.45 -11.25 -10.65
N LEU A 127 9.29 -11.88 -10.49
CA LEU A 127 9.17 -13.25 -10.00
C LEU A 127 9.37 -14.27 -11.14
N PRO A 128 9.84 -15.49 -10.82
CA PRO A 128 10.04 -16.53 -11.82
C PRO A 128 8.71 -16.97 -12.46
N ALA A 129 8.78 -17.35 -13.73
CA ALA A 129 7.64 -17.96 -14.42
C ALA A 129 7.20 -19.24 -13.68
N GLY A 130 5.89 -19.47 -13.62
CA GLY A 130 5.33 -20.59 -12.87
C GLY A 130 3.94 -20.32 -12.34
N LYS A 131 3.51 -21.20 -11.43
CA LYS A 131 2.18 -21.17 -10.82
C LYS A 131 2.18 -20.34 -9.55
N TYR A 132 1.15 -19.52 -9.41
CA TYR A 132 0.85 -18.73 -8.24
C TYR A 132 -0.63 -18.88 -7.88
N ARG A 133 -1.03 -18.43 -6.69
CA ARG A 133 -2.43 -18.35 -6.28
C ARG A 133 -2.76 -16.93 -5.91
N ALA A 134 -3.99 -16.52 -6.18
CA ALA A 134 -4.52 -15.27 -5.68
C ALA A 134 -5.70 -15.56 -4.76
N HIS A 135 -5.66 -15.00 -3.56
CA HIS A 135 -6.78 -15.06 -2.62
C HIS A 135 -6.75 -13.85 -1.70
N GLY A 136 -7.88 -13.59 -1.06
CA GLY A 136 -8.04 -12.38 -0.29
C GLY A 136 -9.16 -12.46 0.72
N TYR A 137 -9.39 -11.32 1.37
CA TYR A 137 -10.41 -11.13 2.37
C TYR A 137 -11.19 -9.87 2.05
N LEU A 138 -12.51 -9.97 2.11
CA LEU A 138 -13.38 -8.81 2.18
C LEU A 138 -13.57 -8.49 3.67
N VAL A 139 -13.12 -7.32 4.09
CA VAL A 139 -13.17 -6.84 5.47
C VAL A 139 -14.31 -5.85 5.62
N GLY A 140 -15.35 -6.26 6.34
CA GLY A 140 -16.51 -5.42 6.60
C GLY A 140 -16.25 -4.38 7.69
N ALA A 141 -17.31 -3.66 8.06
CA ALA A 141 -17.21 -2.57 9.05
C ALA A 141 -16.79 -3.07 10.44
N LEU A 142 -15.48 -2.93 10.72
CA LEU A 142 -14.89 -3.09 12.04
C LEU A 142 -15.14 -1.82 12.88
N LYS A 143 -15.25 -1.98 14.19
CA LYS A 143 -15.38 -0.84 15.11
C LYS A 143 -14.11 -0.72 15.93
N VAL A 144 -13.38 0.38 15.75
CA VAL A 144 -12.20 0.71 16.54
C VAL A 144 -12.61 1.68 17.66
N GLU A 145 -12.23 1.38 18.89
CA GLU A 145 -12.39 2.24 20.06
C GLU A 145 -11.00 2.49 20.65
N ASP A 146 -10.62 3.76 20.74
CA ASP A 146 -9.42 4.17 21.48
C ASP A 146 -9.72 4.13 22.98
N VAL A 147 -9.01 3.26 23.70
CA VAL A 147 -9.11 3.13 25.16
C VAL A 147 -8.14 4.11 25.86
N GLY A 148 -7.20 4.70 25.11
CA GLY A 148 -6.21 5.65 25.59
C GLY A 148 -4.95 4.98 26.15
N ILE A 149 -4.15 5.81 26.83
CA ILE A 149 -2.95 5.38 27.54
C ILE A 149 -3.35 4.57 28.77
N VAL A 150 -2.76 3.38 28.93
CA VAL A 150 -3.04 2.47 30.02
C VAL A 150 -1.78 2.20 30.84
N ALA A 151 -1.94 2.08 32.16
CA ALA A 151 -0.86 1.70 33.08
C ALA A 151 -0.72 0.17 33.22
N ASP A 152 -1.66 -0.59 32.66
CA ASP A 152 -1.65 -2.05 32.66
C ASP A 152 -0.53 -2.58 31.75
N SER A 153 0.18 -3.61 32.19
CA SER A 153 1.10 -4.33 31.31
C SER A 153 0.33 -5.23 30.34
N PRO A 154 0.77 -5.35 29.07
CA PRO A 154 0.19 -6.32 28.17
C PRO A 154 0.60 -7.74 28.64
N PRO A 155 -0.15 -8.79 28.28
CA PRO A 155 0.19 -10.15 28.68
C PRO A 155 1.61 -10.51 28.19
N GLN A 156 2.44 -11.06 29.09
CA GLN A 156 3.89 -11.26 28.86
C GLN A 156 4.23 -12.12 27.63
N ASP A 157 3.33 -13.01 27.21
CA ASP A 157 3.56 -13.98 26.13
C ASP A 157 2.96 -13.56 24.77
N SER A 158 2.70 -12.25 24.59
CA SER A 158 1.93 -11.73 23.44
C SER A 158 2.77 -11.01 22.37
N GLN A 159 4.11 -11.00 22.46
CA GLN A 159 4.95 -10.52 21.35
C GLN A 159 4.86 -11.47 20.17
N GLY A 160 4.41 -10.97 19.01
CA GLY A 160 4.19 -11.80 17.84
C GLY A 160 3.06 -12.83 18.02
N ALA A 161 2.23 -12.70 19.07
CA ALA A 161 1.08 -13.56 19.23
C ALA A 161 0.07 -13.33 18.11
N SER A 162 -0.57 -14.41 17.70
CA SER A 162 -1.70 -14.39 16.79
C SER A 162 -2.99 -14.69 17.55
N VAL A 163 -4.09 -14.08 17.12
CA VAL A 163 -5.43 -14.40 17.61
C VAL A 163 -6.18 -15.16 16.52
N ARG A 164 -6.63 -16.36 16.88
CA ARG A 164 -7.47 -17.19 16.03
C ARG A 164 -8.89 -16.63 15.95
N VAL A 165 -9.32 -16.25 14.75
CA VAL A 165 -10.63 -15.67 14.46
C VAL A 165 -11.40 -16.54 13.48
N LYS A 166 -12.65 -16.84 13.83
CA LYS A 166 -13.59 -17.50 12.92
C LYS A 166 -14.30 -16.44 12.08
N LEU A 167 -14.17 -16.54 10.76
CA LEU A 167 -14.75 -15.61 9.80
C LEU A 167 -16.22 -15.91 9.52
N MET A 168 -16.91 -14.96 8.89
CA MET A 168 -18.21 -15.22 8.29
C MET A 168 -18.06 -16.19 7.10
N PRO A 169 -18.99 -17.14 6.92
CA PRO A 169 -18.95 -18.04 5.78
C PRO A 169 -19.18 -17.25 4.49
N ASN A 170 -18.34 -17.48 3.49
CA ASN A 170 -18.59 -16.99 2.14
C ASN A 170 -19.51 -17.99 1.41
N PRO A 171 -20.77 -17.65 1.08
CA PRO A 171 -21.69 -18.57 0.41
C PRO A 171 -21.26 -18.94 -1.02
N LEU A 172 -20.34 -18.17 -1.62
CA LEU A 172 -19.72 -18.49 -2.91
C LEU A 172 -18.66 -19.59 -2.80
N ARG A 173 -18.28 -19.96 -1.58
CA ARG A 173 -17.32 -21.03 -1.28
C ARG A 173 -18.01 -22.11 -0.46
N ASN A 174 -17.75 -23.38 -0.77
CA ASN A 174 -18.20 -24.49 0.07
C ASN A 174 -17.27 -24.68 1.28
N ASP A 175 -16.91 -23.59 1.96
CA ASP A 175 -16.05 -23.60 3.15
C ASP A 175 -16.89 -23.33 4.39
N LYS A 176 -17.09 -24.38 5.19
CA LYS A 176 -18.04 -24.34 6.31
C LYS A 176 -17.48 -23.61 7.52
N ARG A 177 -16.16 -23.36 7.63
CA ARG A 177 -15.51 -22.68 8.76
C ARG A 177 -14.14 -22.10 8.38
N SER A 178 -14.11 -20.96 7.69
CA SER A 178 -12.86 -20.23 7.50
C SER A 178 -12.39 -19.65 8.85
N VAL A 179 -11.30 -20.17 9.37
CA VAL A 179 -10.64 -19.70 10.60
C VAL A 179 -9.24 -19.24 10.20
N ILE A 180 -8.88 -18.03 10.62
CA ILE A 180 -7.58 -17.44 10.33
C ILE A 180 -6.90 -16.99 11.62
N ASP A 181 -5.58 -16.90 11.58
CA ASP A 181 -4.79 -16.31 12.65
C ASP A 181 -4.47 -14.85 12.27
N ILE A 182 -4.94 -13.91 13.09
CA ILE A 182 -4.72 -12.46 12.92
C ILE A 182 -3.55 -12.03 13.79
N VAL A 183 -2.67 -11.23 13.23
CA VAL A 183 -1.48 -10.68 13.88
C VAL A 183 -1.56 -9.15 13.77
N ALA A 184 -1.00 -8.45 14.76
CA ALA A 184 -0.79 -7.01 14.64
C ALA A 184 0.54 -6.72 13.93
N GLY A 185 0.51 -5.83 12.95
CA GLY A 185 1.68 -5.24 12.31
C GLY A 185 1.80 -3.75 12.65
N PHE A 186 2.98 -3.21 12.44
CA PHE A 186 3.20 -1.77 12.41
C PHE A 186 4.31 -1.43 11.44
N ASP A 187 4.29 -0.19 10.96
CA ASP A 187 5.29 0.43 10.11
C ASP A 187 5.41 1.93 10.45
N GLY A 188 5.93 2.73 9.52
CA GLY A 188 6.10 4.18 9.73
C GLY A 188 4.78 4.96 9.74
N ASP A 189 3.72 4.42 9.17
CA ASP A 189 2.41 5.08 9.05
C ASP A 189 1.51 4.74 10.24
N GLY A 190 1.71 3.57 10.84
CA GLY A 190 1.10 3.23 12.12
C GLY A 190 0.90 1.75 12.30
N SER A 191 -0.24 1.40 12.87
CA SER A 191 -0.57 0.02 13.26
C SER A 191 -1.70 -0.54 12.40
N TYR A 192 -1.62 -1.83 12.11
CA TYR A 192 -2.59 -2.50 11.26
C TYR A 192 -2.78 -3.96 11.66
N LEU A 193 -3.90 -4.55 11.24
CA LEU A 193 -4.15 -5.98 11.31
C LEU A 193 -3.66 -6.64 10.03
N LYS A 194 -3.08 -7.83 10.18
CA LYS A 194 -2.70 -8.69 9.06
C LYS A 194 -2.99 -10.15 9.38
N THR A 195 -3.06 -10.98 8.35
CA THR A 195 -3.00 -12.44 8.51
C THR A 195 -1.61 -12.90 8.93
N ALA A 196 -1.51 -14.11 9.48
CA ALA A 196 -0.23 -14.70 9.88
C ALA A 196 0.78 -14.86 8.72
N ASP A 197 0.30 -15.00 7.48
CA ASP A 197 1.14 -15.06 6.27
C ASP A 197 1.54 -13.66 5.73
N GLY A 198 1.04 -12.58 6.36
CA GLY A 198 1.52 -11.22 6.13
C GLY A 198 0.58 -10.29 5.36
N LEU A 199 -0.59 -10.75 4.88
CA LEU A 199 -1.51 -9.91 4.10
C LEU A 199 -2.16 -8.84 5.00
N PRO A 200 -1.94 -7.54 4.74
CA PRO A 200 -2.60 -6.47 5.50
C PRO A 200 -4.11 -6.48 5.27
N LEU A 201 -4.88 -6.31 6.34
CA LEU A 201 -6.35 -6.41 6.32
C LEU A 201 -7.04 -5.10 6.66
N PHE A 202 -6.50 -4.34 7.63
CA PHE A 202 -7.20 -3.21 8.20
C PHE A 202 -6.24 -2.28 8.97
N ASN A 203 -6.23 -0.99 8.64
CA ASN A 203 -5.51 0.02 9.42
C ASN A 203 -6.24 0.30 10.74
N VAL A 204 -5.52 0.21 11.86
CA VAL A 204 -6.09 0.40 13.20
C VAL A 204 -5.93 1.83 13.68
N ASN A 205 -4.73 2.38 13.52
CA ASN A 205 -4.37 3.71 13.98
C ASN A 205 -3.17 4.22 13.18
N GLU A 206 -3.27 5.45 12.69
CA GLU A 206 -2.17 6.23 12.12
C GLU A 206 -1.39 6.92 13.26
N SER A 207 -0.27 6.33 13.66
CA SER A 207 0.60 6.89 14.70
C SER A 207 2.06 6.64 14.34
N PRO A 208 2.89 7.69 14.22
CA PRO A 208 4.30 7.51 13.94
C PRO A 208 5.06 7.02 15.18
N ASN A 209 6.26 6.48 14.96
CA ASN A 209 7.20 6.07 16.02
C ASN A 209 6.75 4.90 16.91
N LEU A 210 5.86 4.04 16.39
CA LEU A 210 5.57 2.77 17.08
C LEU A 210 6.84 1.92 17.15
N THR A 211 7.13 1.44 18.35
CA THR A 211 8.27 0.55 18.64
C THR A 211 7.83 -0.90 18.83
N ARG A 212 6.56 -1.09 19.22
CA ARG A 212 5.97 -2.40 19.46
C ARG A 212 4.46 -2.35 19.29
N VAL A 213 3.91 -3.38 18.65
CA VAL A 213 2.46 -3.62 18.63
C VAL A 213 2.17 -5.08 18.95
N MET A 214 1.11 -5.34 19.70
CA MET A 214 0.66 -6.67 20.11
C MET A 214 -0.84 -6.81 19.95
N VAL A 215 -1.29 -8.03 19.64
CA VAL A 215 -2.72 -8.36 19.59
C VAL A 215 -3.07 -9.36 20.70
N THR A 216 -4.20 -9.15 21.36
CA THR A 216 -4.75 -10.07 22.36
C THR A 216 -6.23 -10.29 22.12
N LYS A 217 -6.74 -11.47 22.47
CA LYS A 217 -8.16 -11.76 22.36
C LYS A 217 -8.96 -10.99 23.42
N ASP A 218 -10.10 -10.43 23.02
CA ASP A 218 -11.04 -9.71 23.89
C ASP A 218 -12.45 -10.25 23.72
N GLY A 219 -12.64 -11.55 23.93
CA GLY A 219 -13.89 -12.26 23.63
C GLY A 219 -13.92 -12.87 22.23
N GLU A 220 -15.10 -13.31 21.78
CA GLU A 220 -15.22 -14.07 20.51
C GLU A 220 -15.20 -13.20 19.25
N LYS A 221 -15.65 -11.95 19.38
CA LYS A 221 -15.91 -11.03 18.26
C LYS A 221 -15.07 -9.74 18.33
N SER A 222 -14.11 -9.73 19.26
CA SER A 222 -13.30 -8.56 19.55
C SER A 222 -11.89 -8.97 19.92
N ILE A 223 -10.96 -8.08 19.59
CA ILE A 223 -9.55 -8.15 19.93
C ILE A 223 -9.12 -6.81 20.51
N GLN A 224 -8.03 -6.82 21.24
CA GLN A 224 -7.35 -5.62 21.70
C GLN A 224 -5.99 -5.52 21.00
N ILE A 225 -5.62 -4.29 20.62
CA ILE A 225 -4.31 -3.95 20.10
C ILE A 225 -3.62 -3.07 21.13
N TRP A 226 -2.41 -3.46 21.51
CA TRP A 226 -1.55 -2.73 22.43
C TRP A 226 -0.39 -2.15 21.62
N GLN A 227 -0.11 -0.87 21.79
CA GLN A 227 0.86 -0.12 20.98
C GLN A 227 1.78 0.68 21.90
N GLU A 228 3.07 0.65 21.64
CA GLU A 228 4.09 1.37 22.40
C GLU A 228 4.81 2.35 21.49
N ASP A 229 4.76 3.63 21.81
CA ASP A 229 5.29 4.75 21.01
C ASP A 229 6.43 5.51 21.70
N GLY A 230 6.95 4.97 22.82
CA GLY A 230 7.96 5.60 23.66
C GLY A 230 7.43 6.66 24.63
N ALA A 231 6.20 7.15 24.45
CA ALA A 231 5.52 8.03 25.40
C ALA A 231 4.63 7.23 26.38
N GLY A 232 4.06 6.12 25.92
CA GLY A 232 3.29 5.21 26.76
C GLY A 232 2.81 3.97 26.02
N LEU A 233 1.96 3.21 26.72
CA LEU A 233 1.26 2.07 26.16
C LEU A 233 -0.19 2.48 25.84
N HIS A 234 -0.52 2.52 24.56
CA HIS A 234 -1.85 2.82 24.06
C HIS A 234 -2.62 1.53 23.78
N ARG A 235 -3.93 1.52 24.04
CA ARG A 235 -4.78 0.36 23.81
C ARG A 235 -5.97 0.71 22.93
N PHE A 236 -6.19 -0.10 21.91
CA PHE A 236 -7.35 -0.05 21.03
C PHE A 236 -8.17 -1.30 21.19
N ARG A 237 -9.49 -1.15 21.20
CA ARG A 237 -10.42 -2.28 21.12
C ARG A 237 -11.02 -2.33 19.73
N ILE A 238 -10.91 -3.47 19.08
CA ILE A 238 -11.49 -3.71 17.76
C ILE A 238 -12.62 -4.72 17.92
N SER A 239 -13.84 -4.30 17.62
CA SER A 239 -15.02 -5.15 17.62
C SER A 239 -15.47 -5.48 16.21
N ASN A 240 -16.32 -6.50 16.08
CA ASN A 240 -16.78 -7.07 14.81
C ASN A 240 -15.67 -7.73 13.98
N ILE A 241 -14.61 -8.23 14.62
CA ILE A 241 -13.45 -8.82 13.93
C ILE A 241 -13.82 -9.98 13.01
N GLN A 242 -14.92 -10.68 13.31
CA GLN A 242 -15.45 -11.77 12.50
C GLN A 242 -16.13 -11.32 11.20
N LYS A 243 -16.43 -10.02 11.03
CA LYS A 243 -17.03 -9.46 9.80
C LYS A 243 -16.00 -9.41 8.67
N MET A 244 -15.46 -10.56 8.32
CA MET A 244 -14.61 -10.76 7.18
C MET A 244 -15.07 -12.02 6.45
N MET A 245 -14.89 -12.06 5.13
CA MET A 245 -15.11 -13.25 4.31
C MET A 245 -13.88 -13.51 3.45
N ALA A 246 -13.35 -14.73 3.52
CA ALA A 246 -12.30 -15.17 2.62
C ALA A 246 -12.84 -15.45 1.22
N PHE A 247 -12.07 -15.14 0.19
CA PHE A 247 -12.37 -15.49 -1.20
C PHE A 247 -11.10 -15.95 -1.92
N ASP A 248 -11.29 -16.73 -2.97
CA ASP A 248 -10.22 -17.35 -3.76
C ASP A 248 -10.40 -16.89 -5.21
N CYS A 249 -9.32 -16.44 -5.85
CA CYS A 249 -9.29 -16.01 -7.25
C CYS A 249 -8.73 -17.09 -8.18
N GLY A 250 -8.36 -18.25 -7.65
CA GLY A 250 -7.81 -19.38 -8.38
C GLY A 250 -6.28 -19.37 -8.52
N GLU A 251 -5.83 -20.30 -9.38
CA GLU A 251 -4.43 -20.41 -9.79
C GLU A 251 -4.14 -19.44 -10.95
N LEU A 252 -2.97 -18.83 -10.90
CA LEU A 252 -2.43 -17.92 -11.89
C LEU A 252 -1.18 -18.54 -12.50
N GLU A 253 -1.00 -18.38 -13.81
CA GLU A 253 0.22 -18.79 -14.50
C GLU A 253 0.98 -17.56 -15.00
N LEU A 254 2.18 -17.34 -14.46
CA LEU A 254 3.11 -16.31 -14.91
C LEU A 254 4.02 -16.90 -16.00
N LYS A 255 4.05 -16.27 -17.17
CA LYS A 255 4.82 -16.72 -18.36
C LYS A 255 6.11 -15.94 -18.55
#